data_AF-A0A0J0UJE1-F1
#
_entry.id   AF-A0A0J0UJE1-F1
#
_cell.length_a   1.000
_cell.length_b   1.000
_cell.length_c   1.000
_cell.angle_alpha   90.00
_cell.angle_beta   90.00
_cell.angle_gamma   90.00
#
_symmetry.space_group_name_H-M   'P 1'
#
loop_
_entity.id
_entity.type
_entity.pdbx_description
1 polymer ?
#
loop_
_entity_poly.entity_id
_entity_poly.type
_entity_poly.pdbx_seq_one_letter_code
_entity_poly.pdbx_strand_id
1 'polypeptide(L)'
;MNTATTTLTLSEGYFARRSWWDWLFALLVVAGGVFALQRYAAYMDVYEKAILLGSIPSVIWLGWFWRPLSTLMLMVAACSLLAIGLYQNNGAGDLARADTVFGLKYFLSSQSAILWMSMLFFMSTAFYWVGMLSRGQGQTMMRIGSRIAWVAVALALIGTMVRWYESYLIGPDIGHIPVSNLYEVFVMFCWMTAVFYLYYEEQYETCALGGFVMLVVSAAVGFLLWYTVVREAHEIQPLVPALKSWWMKLHVPANFIGYGTFALSAMVAFAYLIKQQASETRWWKLAPLWLLGVVLCFEPIVFRQGAADNGGGYWMVYFGVSALIVAGILLARRRIAERLPSFEILDDVMYKSIAVGFAFFTIATVLGALWAAEAWGGYWSWDPKETWALIVWLNYAAWLHMRLMKGLRGTMSAWWALVGLAVTTFAFLGVNMFLSGLHSYGTL
;
A
#
# COMPACT_ATOMS: atom_id res chain seq x y z
N MET A 1 23.53 -15.14 -57.19
CA MET A 1 22.23 -15.13 -56.47
C MET A 1 22.52 -15.28 -54.99
N ASN A 2 22.40 -14.21 -54.21
CA ASN A 2 22.54 -14.27 -52.75
C ASN A 2 21.17 -14.64 -52.16
N THR A 3 21.00 -15.91 -51.76
CA THR A 3 19.86 -16.34 -50.96
C THR A 3 20.04 -15.83 -49.54
N ALA A 4 19.45 -14.68 -49.23
CA ALA A 4 19.30 -14.22 -47.85
C ALA A 4 18.40 -15.22 -47.10
N THR A 5 18.98 -15.94 -46.14
CA THR A 5 18.24 -16.84 -45.26
C THR A 5 17.46 -15.99 -44.26
N THR A 6 16.16 -15.77 -44.51
CA THR A 6 15.27 -15.13 -43.56
C THR A 6 14.98 -16.11 -42.42
N THR A 7 15.67 -15.98 -41.29
CA THR A 7 15.30 -16.70 -40.06
C THR A 7 13.97 -16.18 -39.55
N LEU A 8 12.90 -16.95 -39.82
CA LEU A 8 11.59 -16.78 -39.19
C LEU A 8 11.71 -17.11 -37.70
N THR A 9 11.83 -16.09 -36.85
CA THR A 9 11.64 -16.26 -35.40
C THR A 9 10.15 -16.47 -35.14
N LEU A 10 9.71 -17.73 -35.09
CA LEU A 10 8.38 -18.07 -34.59
C LEU A 10 8.31 -17.59 -33.14
N SER A 11 7.41 -16.67 -32.84
CA SER A 11 7.19 -16.22 -31.47
C SER A 11 6.79 -17.44 -30.63
N GLU A 12 7.63 -17.81 -29.66
CA GLU A 12 7.32 -18.93 -28.76
C GLU A 12 5.93 -18.73 -28.12
N GLY A 13 5.14 -19.81 -28.11
CA GLY A 13 3.81 -19.80 -27.53
C GLY A 13 3.83 -19.30 -26.07
N TYR A 14 2.73 -18.72 -25.59
CA TYR A 14 2.62 -18.15 -24.24
C TYR A 14 3.03 -19.13 -23.13
N PHE A 15 2.76 -20.42 -23.31
CA PHE A 15 3.11 -21.50 -22.38
C PHE A 15 4.55 -22.02 -22.54
N ALA A 16 5.14 -21.89 -23.74
CA ALA A 16 6.51 -22.33 -24.00
C ALA A 16 7.55 -21.45 -23.28
N ARG A 17 7.19 -20.18 -23.01
CA ARG A 17 8.02 -19.21 -22.27
C ARG A 17 8.05 -19.43 -20.75
N ARG A 18 7.33 -20.43 -20.23
CA ARG A 18 7.18 -20.69 -18.79
C ARG A 18 8.33 -21.56 -18.28
N SER A 19 8.91 -21.15 -17.17
CA SER A 19 9.96 -21.91 -16.48
C SER A 19 9.39 -23.06 -15.66
N TRP A 20 10.24 -24.00 -15.25
CA TRP A 20 9.83 -25.07 -14.32
C TRP A 20 9.27 -24.51 -13.00
N TRP A 21 9.79 -23.37 -12.53
CA TRP A 21 9.32 -22.68 -11.32
C TRP A 21 7.89 -22.16 -11.48
N ASP A 22 7.56 -21.61 -12.65
CA ASP A 22 6.21 -21.12 -12.96
C ASP A 22 5.18 -22.28 -12.85
N TRP A 23 5.56 -23.47 -13.32
CA TRP A 23 4.71 -24.67 -13.23
C TRP A 23 4.65 -25.25 -11.82
N LEU A 24 5.76 -25.27 -11.08
CA LEU A 24 5.76 -25.68 -9.67
C LEU A 24 4.86 -24.77 -8.83
N PHE A 25 4.98 -23.45 -9.01
CA PHE A 25 4.09 -22.48 -8.36
C PHE A 25 2.62 -22.76 -8.69
N ALA A 26 2.30 -22.97 -9.96
CA ALA A 26 0.94 -23.29 -10.37
C ALA A 26 0.41 -24.58 -9.74
N LEU A 27 1.24 -25.63 -9.69
CA LEU A 27 0.89 -26.89 -9.04
C LEU A 27 0.60 -26.69 -7.55
N LEU A 28 1.41 -25.92 -6.83
CA LEU A 28 1.21 -25.62 -5.42
C LEU A 28 -0.08 -24.84 -5.16
N VAL A 29 -0.39 -23.85 -6.01
CA VAL A 29 -1.64 -23.07 -5.91
C VAL A 29 -2.86 -23.97 -6.14
N VAL A 30 -2.83 -24.82 -7.18
CA VAL A 30 -3.90 -25.78 -7.46
C VAL A 30 -4.05 -26.77 -6.29
N ALA A 31 -2.95 -27.32 -5.79
CA ALA A 31 -2.96 -28.26 -4.67
C ALA A 31 -3.58 -27.62 -3.40
N GLY A 32 -3.20 -26.37 -3.09
CA GLY A 32 -3.77 -25.63 -1.97
C GLY A 32 -5.27 -25.34 -2.14
N GLY A 33 -5.70 -24.96 -3.35
CA GLY A 33 -7.11 -24.73 -3.66
C GLY A 33 -7.95 -26.01 -3.58
N VAL A 34 -7.46 -27.13 -4.11
CA VAL A 34 -8.11 -28.44 -4.02
C VAL A 34 -8.18 -28.91 -2.58
N PHE A 35 -7.12 -28.75 -1.81
CA PHE A 35 -7.12 -29.07 -0.37
C PHE A 35 -8.19 -28.25 0.38
N ALA A 36 -8.27 -26.94 0.12
CA ALA A 36 -9.27 -26.08 0.73
C ALA A 36 -10.70 -26.51 0.38
N LEU A 37 -10.96 -26.87 -0.88
CA LEU A 37 -12.26 -27.41 -1.29
C LEU A 37 -12.56 -28.75 -0.62
N GLN A 38 -11.62 -29.70 -0.61
CA GLN A 38 -11.84 -31.01 0.00
C GLN A 38 -12.12 -30.90 1.51
N ARG A 39 -11.40 -30.01 2.21
CA ARG A 39 -11.50 -29.91 3.67
C ARG A 39 -12.64 -29.03 4.13
N TYR A 40 -12.93 -27.94 3.41
CA TYR A 40 -13.79 -26.86 3.89
C TYR A 40 -15.02 -26.56 3.00
N ALA A 41 -15.19 -27.22 1.84
CA ALA A 41 -16.34 -26.93 0.96
C ALA A 41 -17.71 -27.18 1.60
N ALA A 42 -17.80 -28.02 2.63
CA ALA A 42 -19.04 -28.24 3.38
C ALA A 42 -19.45 -27.00 4.21
N TYR A 43 -18.49 -26.14 4.56
CA TYR A 43 -18.70 -24.91 5.32
C TYR A 43 -18.76 -23.66 4.43
N MET A 44 -18.61 -23.82 3.11
CA MET A 44 -18.60 -22.73 2.14
C MET A 44 -19.93 -22.62 1.40
N ASP A 45 -20.40 -21.39 1.23
CA ASP A 45 -21.51 -21.08 0.33
C ASP A 45 -21.08 -21.13 -1.15
N VAL A 46 -22.03 -20.85 -2.06
CA VAL A 46 -21.77 -20.88 -3.51
C VAL A 46 -20.81 -19.77 -3.96
N TYR A 47 -20.87 -18.60 -3.32
CA TYR A 47 -20.02 -17.45 -3.65
C TYR A 47 -18.59 -17.71 -3.21
N GLU A 48 -18.39 -18.27 -2.01
CA GLU A 48 -17.07 -18.63 -1.47
C GLU A 48 -16.38 -19.68 -2.34
N LYS A 49 -17.12 -20.68 -2.79
CA LYS A 49 -16.62 -21.68 -3.75
C LYS A 49 -16.23 -21.04 -5.08
N ALA A 50 -17.08 -20.17 -5.62
CA ALA A 50 -16.80 -19.48 -6.88
C ALA A 50 -15.56 -18.58 -6.77
N ILE A 51 -15.40 -17.87 -5.64
CA ILE A 51 -14.24 -17.02 -5.38
C ILE A 51 -12.97 -17.85 -5.24
N LEU A 52 -13.02 -18.97 -4.49
CA LEU A 52 -11.87 -19.87 -4.35
C LEU A 52 -11.47 -20.47 -5.71
N LEU A 53 -12.44 -20.90 -6.51
CA LEU A 53 -12.17 -21.43 -7.85
C LEU A 53 -11.63 -20.35 -8.81
N GLY A 54 -12.13 -19.12 -8.72
CA GLY A 54 -11.65 -17.98 -9.51
C GLY A 54 -10.28 -17.46 -9.05
N SER A 55 -9.94 -17.59 -7.76
CA SER A 55 -8.67 -17.13 -7.22
C SER A 55 -7.49 -18.00 -7.67
N ILE A 56 -7.70 -19.31 -7.87
CA ILE A 56 -6.67 -20.24 -8.37
C ILE A 56 -6.03 -19.75 -9.69
N PRO A 57 -6.78 -19.59 -10.81
CA PRO A 57 -6.20 -19.11 -12.06
C PRO A 57 -5.72 -17.65 -11.97
N SER A 58 -6.35 -16.82 -11.13
CA SER A 58 -5.94 -15.42 -10.93
C SER A 58 -4.57 -15.31 -10.25
N VAL A 59 -4.33 -16.09 -9.19
CA VAL A 59 -3.06 -16.15 -8.46
C VAL A 59 -1.96 -16.75 -9.33
N ILE A 60 -2.26 -17.80 -10.10
CA ILE A 60 -1.33 -18.38 -11.07
C ILE A 60 -0.92 -17.31 -12.10
N TRP A 61 -1.90 -16.63 -12.68
CA TRP A 61 -1.65 -15.56 -13.64
C TRP A 61 -0.79 -14.44 -13.04
N LEU A 62 -1.08 -13.98 -11.82
CA LEU A 62 -0.29 -12.97 -11.13
C LEU A 62 1.16 -13.42 -10.89
N GLY A 63 1.38 -14.65 -10.44
CA GLY A 63 2.74 -15.19 -10.23
C GLY A 63 3.52 -15.33 -11.54
N TRP A 64 2.86 -15.67 -12.64
CA TRP A 64 3.45 -15.75 -13.98
C TRP A 64 3.66 -14.38 -14.64
N PHE A 65 2.85 -13.39 -14.26
CA PHE A 65 2.98 -12.01 -14.70
C PHE A 65 4.21 -11.35 -14.09
N TRP A 66 4.41 -11.55 -12.78
CA TRP A 66 5.54 -10.96 -12.05
C TRP A 66 6.16 -11.97 -11.07
N ARG A 67 7.30 -12.53 -11.47
CA ARG A 67 7.96 -13.66 -10.77
C ARG A 67 8.25 -13.40 -9.28
N PRO A 68 8.76 -12.23 -8.85
CA PRO A 68 8.95 -11.95 -7.41
C PRO A 68 7.69 -12.15 -6.57
N LEU A 69 6.52 -11.85 -7.14
CA LEU A 69 5.24 -12.03 -6.46
C LEU A 69 4.94 -13.51 -6.18
N SER A 70 5.31 -14.44 -7.08
CA SER A 70 5.19 -15.89 -6.82
C SER A 70 5.99 -16.31 -5.58
N THR A 71 7.21 -15.78 -5.42
CA THR A 71 8.08 -16.08 -4.28
C THR A 71 7.53 -15.47 -3.00
N LEU A 72 7.04 -14.23 -3.06
CA LEU A 72 6.38 -13.57 -1.94
C LEU A 72 5.18 -14.39 -1.46
N MET A 73 4.29 -14.79 -2.39
CA MET A 73 3.08 -15.56 -2.05
C MET A 73 3.41 -16.90 -1.38
N LEU A 74 4.39 -17.64 -1.91
CA LEU A 74 4.82 -18.90 -1.30
C LEU A 74 5.46 -18.70 0.09
N MET A 75 6.27 -17.66 0.27
CA MET A 75 6.90 -17.36 1.54
C MET A 75 5.86 -16.95 2.61
N VAL A 76 4.94 -16.06 2.25
CA VAL A 76 3.82 -15.66 3.12
C VAL A 76 2.98 -16.88 3.48
N ALA A 77 2.60 -17.71 2.51
CA ALA A 77 1.82 -18.91 2.77
C ALA A 77 2.55 -19.87 3.72
N ALA A 78 3.83 -20.15 3.49
CA ALA A 78 4.62 -21.03 4.34
C ALA A 78 4.75 -20.49 5.78
N CYS A 79 5.06 -19.21 5.95
CA CYS A 79 5.20 -18.59 7.27
C CYS A 79 3.87 -18.48 8.02
N SER A 80 2.77 -18.15 7.32
CA SER A 80 1.44 -18.09 7.93
C SER A 80 0.92 -19.47 8.34
N LEU A 81 1.13 -20.50 7.51
CA LEU A 81 0.78 -21.88 7.88
C LEU A 81 1.64 -22.40 9.04
N LEU A 82 2.94 -22.05 9.07
CA LEU A 82 3.81 -22.35 10.20
C LEU A 82 3.29 -21.67 11.48
N ALA A 83 2.90 -20.40 11.41
CA ALA A 83 2.32 -19.68 12.55
C ALA A 83 1.05 -20.36 13.08
N ILE A 84 0.11 -20.74 12.18
CA ILE A 84 -1.10 -21.49 12.53
C ILE A 84 -0.74 -22.81 13.25
N GLY A 85 0.28 -23.52 12.76
CA GLY A 85 0.80 -24.73 13.40
C GLY A 85 1.38 -24.47 14.79
N LEU A 86 2.12 -23.37 14.97
CA LEU A 86 2.69 -22.99 16.26
C LEU A 86 1.63 -22.57 17.29
N TYR A 87 0.47 -22.08 16.84
CA TYR A 87 -0.68 -21.77 17.67
C TYR A 87 -1.46 -23.01 18.14
N GLN A 88 -1.19 -24.20 17.58
CA GLN A 88 -1.86 -25.42 18.03
C GLN A 88 -1.33 -25.89 19.39
N ASN A 89 -2.26 -26.23 20.28
CA ASN A 89 -2.03 -26.86 21.58
C ASN A 89 -3.03 -28.01 21.76
N ASN A 90 -2.55 -29.25 21.88
CA ASN A 90 -3.40 -30.44 22.04
C ASN A 90 -4.56 -30.55 21.04
N GLY A 91 -4.36 -30.10 19.79
CA GLY A 91 -5.36 -30.17 18.72
C GLY A 91 -6.36 -29.01 18.68
N ALA A 92 -6.21 -27.99 19.53
CA ALA A 92 -6.98 -26.76 19.50
C ALA A 92 -6.05 -25.53 19.36
N GLY A 93 -6.53 -24.45 18.77
CA GLY A 93 -5.79 -23.19 18.72
C GLY A 93 -5.79 -22.49 20.07
N ASP A 94 -4.62 -21.99 20.51
CA ASP A 94 -4.42 -21.36 21.81
C ASP A 94 -3.71 -20.01 21.66
N LEU A 95 -4.43 -18.92 21.90
CA LEU A 95 -3.93 -17.56 21.70
C LEU A 95 -2.78 -17.20 22.67
N ALA A 96 -2.74 -17.79 23.87
CA ALA A 96 -1.67 -17.53 24.85
C ALA A 96 -0.30 -18.00 24.38
N ARG A 97 -0.25 -18.80 23.30
CA ARG A 97 0.98 -19.22 22.64
C ARG A 97 1.71 -18.07 21.95
N ALA A 98 1.01 -16.98 21.63
CA ALA A 98 1.63 -15.75 21.14
C ALA A 98 2.71 -15.23 22.10
N ASP A 99 2.53 -15.39 23.42
CA ASP A 99 3.44 -14.85 24.43
C ASP A 99 4.50 -15.85 24.93
N THR A 100 4.35 -17.13 24.60
CA THR A 100 5.17 -18.22 25.16
C THR A 100 6.01 -18.93 24.11
N VAL A 101 5.52 -19.09 22.88
CA VAL A 101 6.26 -19.76 21.80
C VAL A 101 7.19 -18.75 21.13
N PHE A 102 8.50 -19.02 21.19
CA PHE A 102 9.54 -18.12 20.67
C PHE A 102 9.27 -17.60 19.25
N GLY A 103 8.93 -18.50 18.32
CA GLY A 103 8.69 -18.14 16.92
C GLY A 103 7.48 -17.22 16.73
N LEU A 104 6.41 -17.42 17.52
CA LEU A 104 5.24 -16.53 17.50
C LEU A 104 5.60 -15.20 18.15
N LYS A 105 6.05 -15.24 19.40
CA LYS A 105 6.34 -14.06 20.23
C LYS A 105 7.24 -13.05 19.54
N TYR A 106 8.30 -13.51 18.89
CA TYR A 106 9.31 -12.60 18.35
C TYR A 106 9.20 -12.38 16.85
N PHE A 107 8.42 -13.15 16.10
CA PHE A 107 8.44 -13.06 14.63
C PHE A 107 7.08 -13.19 13.96
N LEU A 108 6.29 -14.22 14.31
CA LEU A 108 5.16 -14.65 13.50
C LEU A 108 3.78 -14.27 14.03
N SER A 109 3.62 -13.91 15.31
CA SER A 109 2.34 -13.34 15.79
C SER A 109 2.04 -12.05 15.03
N SER A 110 0.75 -11.70 14.89
CA SER A 110 0.38 -10.55 14.07
C SER A 110 1.07 -9.26 14.52
N GLN A 111 1.06 -9.00 15.83
CA GLN A 111 1.68 -7.82 16.42
C GLN A 111 3.19 -7.79 16.16
N SER A 112 3.89 -8.90 16.38
CA SER A 112 5.35 -8.95 16.21
C SER A 112 5.75 -8.81 14.75
N ALA A 113 5.04 -9.47 13.83
CA ALA A 113 5.28 -9.34 12.40
C ALA A 113 5.07 -7.88 11.91
N ILE A 114 4.02 -7.20 12.38
CA ILE A 114 3.73 -5.80 12.03
C ILE A 114 4.75 -4.82 12.66
N LEU A 115 5.27 -5.11 13.86
CA LEU A 115 6.34 -4.32 14.47
C LEU A 115 7.66 -4.46 13.67
N TRP A 116 8.01 -5.67 13.24
CA TRP A 116 9.17 -5.88 12.37
C TRP A 116 9.00 -5.18 11.01
N MET A 117 7.82 -5.28 10.40
CA MET A 117 7.48 -4.52 9.19
C MET A 117 7.74 -3.03 9.40
N SER A 118 7.24 -2.46 10.51
CA SER A 118 7.40 -1.04 10.83
C SER A 118 8.87 -0.63 10.90
N MET A 119 9.68 -1.40 11.64
CA MET A 119 11.12 -1.15 11.75
C MET A 119 11.83 -1.25 10.38
N LEU A 120 11.51 -2.28 9.61
CA LEU A 120 12.16 -2.52 8.32
C LEU A 120 11.78 -1.47 7.27
N PHE A 121 10.56 -0.92 7.29
CA PHE A 121 10.24 0.21 6.41
C PHE A 121 11.07 1.46 6.73
N PHE A 122 11.28 1.80 8.01
CA PHE A 122 12.19 2.90 8.36
C PHE A 122 13.64 2.62 7.95
N MET A 123 14.12 1.37 8.14
CA MET A 123 15.45 0.98 7.69
C MET A 123 15.57 1.09 6.17
N SER A 124 14.58 0.58 5.42
CA SER A 124 14.51 0.71 3.96
C SER A 124 14.64 2.16 3.53
N THR A 125 13.85 3.06 4.11
CA THR A 125 13.92 4.52 3.87
C THR A 125 15.33 5.07 4.08
N ALA A 126 15.96 4.71 5.21
CA ALA A 126 17.31 5.15 5.51
C ALA A 126 18.32 4.65 4.45
N PHE A 127 18.26 3.38 4.05
CA PHE A 127 19.16 2.82 3.04
C PHE A 127 18.96 3.43 1.66
N TYR A 128 17.72 3.72 1.25
CA TYR A 128 17.46 4.46 0.01
C TYR A 128 18.06 5.87 0.05
N TRP A 129 17.89 6.62 1.13
CA TRP A 129 18.43 7.99 1.24
C TRP A 129 19.95 8.02 1.40
N VAL A 130 20.55 7.11 2.16
CA VAL A 130 22.00 6.91 2.20
C VAL A 130 22.52 6.58 0.81
N GLY A 131 21.83 5.69 0.09
CA GLY A 131 22.13 5.35 -1.28
C GLY A 131 22.00 6.53 -2.25
N MET A 132 20.99 7.39 -2.07
CA MET A 132 20.78 8.62 -2.85
C MET A 132 21.89 9.66 -2.62
N LEU A 133 22.44 9.73 -1.41
CA LEU A 133 23.40 10.75 -1.00
C LEU A 133 24.85 10.24 -0.89
N SER A 134 25.14 8.96 -1.14
CA SER A 134 26.51 8.39 -1.07
C SER A 134 27.27 8.55 -2.39
N ARG A 135 28.54 8.97 -2.41
CA ARG A 135 29.29 9.22 -3.67
C ARG A 135 29.73 7.96 -4.42
N GLY A 136 29.96 6.85 -3.72
CA GLY A 136 30.50 5.61 -4.30
C GLY A 136 29.49 4.46 -4.33
N GLN A 137 29.19 3.88 -3.17
CA GLN A 137 28.36 2.68 -3.05
C GLN A 137 26.84 2.96 -3.07
N GLY A 138 26.41 4.03 -3.76
CA GLY A 138 25.02 4.50 -3.74
C GLY A 138 24.03 3.44 -4.23
N GLN A 139 24.32 2.81 -5.37
CA GLN A 139 23.45 1.78 -5.95
C GLN A 139 23.32 0.55 -5.06
N THR A 140 24.41 0.12 -4.41
CA THR A 140 24.39 -1.01 -3.49
C THR A 140 23.50 -0.73 -2.29
N MET A 141 23.60 0.46 -1.70
CA MET A 141 22.77 0.86 -0.57
C MET A 141 21.28 0.93 -0.95
N MET A 142 20.95 1.47 -2.13
CA MET A 142 19.56 1.48 -2.61
C MET A 142 19.02 0.05 -2.84
N ARG A 143 19.83 -0.86 -3.39
CA ARG A 143 19.45 -2.28 -3.53
C ARG A 143 19.25 -2.98 -2.18
N ILE A 144 20.03 -2.63 -1.16
CA ILE A 144 19.81 -3.12 0.20
C ILE A 144 18.46 -2.60 0.71
N GLY A 145 18.18 -1.31 0.53
CA GLY A 145 16.86 -0.72 0.85
C GLY A 145 15.71 -1.47 0.19
N SER A 146 15.82 -1.77 -1.11
CA SER A 146 14.84 -2.58 -1.84
C SER A 146 14.62 -3.96 -1.27
N ARG A 147 15.69 -4.69 -0.95
CA ARG A 147 15.58 -6.01 -0.31
C ARG A 147 14.92 -5.94 1.06
N ILE A 148 15.25 -4.92 1.86
CA ILE A 148 14.62 -4.68 3.15
C ILE A 148 13.13 -4.38 2.97
N ALA A 149 12.75 -3.59 1.96
CA ALA A 149 11.34 -3.31 1.64
C ALA A 149 10.57 -4.58 1.28
N TRP A 150 11.16 -5.50 0.51
CA TRP A 150 10.55 -6.81 0.21
C TRP A 150 10.31 -7.64 1.48
N VAL A 151 11.27 -7.66 2.41
CA VAL A 151 11.10 -8.36 3.70
C VAL A 151 10.02 -7.69 4.55
N ALA A 152 9.96 -6.35 4.58
CA ALA A 152 8.93 -5.60 5.27
C ALA A 152 7.53 -5.92 4.72
N VAL A 153 7.36 -5.93 3.39
CA VAL A 153 6.12 -6.34 2.71
C VAL A 153 5.71 -7.77 3.09
N ALA A 154 6.67 -8.70 3.10
CA ALA A 154 6.38 -10.07 3.47
C ALA A 154 5.87 -10.17 4.91
N LEU A 155 6.51 -9.48 5.85
CA LEU A 155 6.10 -9.47 7.24
C LEU A 155 4.76 -8.74 7.46
N ALA A 156 4.48 -7.70 6.68
CA ALA A 156 3.16 -7.06 6.66
C ALA A 156 2.08 -8.09 6.31
N LEU A 157 2.27 -8.81 5.20
CA LEU A 157 1.32 -9.81 4.71
C LEU A 157 1.20 -11.01 5.64
N ILE A 158 2.32 -11.50 6.20
CA ILE A 158 2.32 -12.55 7.22
C ILE A 158 1.52 -12.09 8.44
N GLY A 159 1.80 -10.88 8.94
CA GLY A 159 1.08 -10.29 10.08
C GLY A 159 -0.41 -10.16 9.81
N THR A 160 -0.80 -9.70 8.62
CA THR A 160 -2.20 -9.66 8.15
C THR A 160 -2.83 -11.05 8.14
N MET A 161 -2.20 -12.06 7.51
CA MET A 161 -2.74 -13.41 7.44
C MET A 161 -2.85 -14.09 8.82
N VAL A 162 -1.86 -13.89 9.69
CA VAL A 162 -1.89 -14.44 11.05
C VAL A 162 -2.92 -13.72 11.91
N ARG A 163 -3.10 -12.39 11.76
CA ARG A 163 -4.16 -11.63 12.43
C ARG A 163 -5.54 -12.15 12.08
N TRP A 164 -5.75 -12.52 10.81
CA TRP A 164 -7.00 -13.13 10.38
C TRP A 164 -7.26 -14.43 11.17
N TYR A 165 -6.25 -15.28 11.35
CA TYR A 165 -6.40 -16.48 12.18
C TYR A 165 -6.62 -16.18 13.66
N GLU A 166 -5.83 -15.27 14.25
CA GLU A 166 -5.95 -14.85 15.65
C GLU A 166 -7.35 -14.30 15.95
N SER A 167 -7.98 -13.58 15.02
CA SER A 167 -9.35 -13.08 15.20
C SER A 167 -10.38 -14.20 15.41
N TYR A 168 -10.20 -15.35 14.74
CA TYR A 168 -11.05 -16.53 14.96
C TYR A 168 -10.74 -17.28 16.25
N LEU A 169 -9.50 -17.18 16.76
CA LEU A 169 -9.14 -17.77 18.06
C LEU A 169 -9.80 -17.04 19.23
N ILE A 170 -10.03 -15.73 19.09
CA ILE A 170 -10.73 -14.93 20.11
C ILE A 170 -12.22 -15.32 20.14
N GLY A 171 -12.85 -15.43 18.97
CA GLY A 171 -14.22 -15.92 18.87
C GLY A 171 -14.71 -16.01 17.43
N PRO A 172 -15.60 -16.96 17.10
CA PRO A 172 -16.18 -17.08 15.76
C PRO A 172 -16.88 -15.81 15.27
N ASP A 173 -17.53 -15.08 16.18
CA ASP A 173 -18.25 -13.82 15.88
C ASP A 173 -17.31 -12.61 15.72
N ILE A 174 -16.05 -12.76 16.12
CA ILE A 174 -14.99 -11.75 16.00
C ILE A 174 -14.15 -12.02 14.75
N GLY A 175 -14.08 -13.27 14.27
CA GLY A 175 -13.27 -13.64 13.11
C GLY A 175 -13.58 -12.84 11.85
N HIS A 176 -12.60 -12.10 11.33
CA HIS A 176 -12.76 -11.31 10.11
C HIS A 176 -11.46 -11.10 9.34
N ILE A 177 -11.59 -10.79 8.05
CA ILE A 177 -10.46 -10.35 7.23
C ILE A 177 -9.96 -9.00 7.75
N PRO A 178 -8.65 -8.82 8.01
CA PRO A 178 -8.09 -7.62 8.66
C PRO A 178 -8.04 -6.42 7.71
N VAL A 179 -9.22 -5.85 7.43
CA VAL A 179 -9.44 -4.61 6.67
C VAL A 179 -10.54 -3.77 7.33
N SER A 180 -10.77 -3.96 8.63
CA SER A 180 -11.96 -3.46 9.33
C SER A 180 -11.76 -2.12 10.04
N ASN A 181 -10.53 -1.83 10.48
CA ASN A 181 -10.20 -0.66 11.29
C ASN A 181 -8.99 0.09 10.74
N LEU A 182 -8.73 1.28 11.31
CA LEU A 182 -7.68 2.18 10.83
C LEU A 182 -6.28 1.55 10.93
N TYR A 183 -6.00 0.77 11.97
CA TYR A 183 -4.72 0.08 12.13
C TYR A 183 -4.47 -0.89 10.97
N GLU A 184 -5.44 -1.76 10.68
CA GLU A 184 -5.35 -2.77 9.62
C GLU A 184 -5.22 -2.17 8.22
N VAL A 185 -6.00 -1.14 7.93
CA VAL A 185 -5.96 -0.52 6.60
C VAL A 185 -4.70 0.32 6.39
N PHE A 186 -4.06 0.84 7.46
CA PHE A 186 -2.75 1.49 7.35
C PHE A 186 -1.62 0.47 7.10
N VAL A 187 -1.68 -0.72 7.71
CA VAL A 187 -0.78 -1.84 7.34
C VAL A 187 -0.96 -2.16 5.86
N MET A 188 -2.22 -2.24 5.39
CA MET A 188 -2.53 -2.46 3.98
C MET A 188 -2.00 -1.37 3.06
N PHE A 189 -2.18 -0.11 3.42
CA PHE A 189 -1.62 1.02 2.68
C PHE A 189 -0.10 0.92 2.53
N CYS A 190 0.61 0.58 3.61
CA CYS A 190 2.07 0.48 3.61
C CYS A 190 2.57 -0.61 2.64
N TRP A 191 2.07 -1.84 2.76
CA TRP A 191 2.55 -2.92 1.90
C TRP A 191 2.07 -2.76 0.46
N MET A 192 0.85 -2.25 0.23
CA MET A 192 0.32 -2.04 -1.12
C MET A 192 1.16 -1.01 -1.88
N THR A 193 1.40 0.14 -1.26
CA THR A 193 2.24 1.21 -1.84
C THR A 193 3.66 0.69 -2.12
N ALA A 194 4.24 -0.05 -1.17
CA ALA A 194 5.57 -0.62 -1.33
C ALA A 194 5.66 -1.67 -2.45
N VAL A 195 4.68 -2.57 -2.59
CA VAL A 195 4.63 -3.57 -3.68
C VAL A 195 4.54 -2.90 -5.04
N PHE A 196 3.63 -1.93 -5.22
CA PHE A 196 3.53 -1.20 -6.49
C PHE A 196 4.83 -0.44 -6.80
N TYR A 197 5.47 0.13 -5.79
CA TYR A 197 6.78 0.75 -5.95
C TYR A 197 7.83 -0.25 -6.40
N LEU A 198 7.95 -1.41 -5.74
CA LEU A 198 8.93 -2.44 -6.08
C LEU A 198 8.71 -3.00 -7.49
N TYR A 199 7.45 -3.09 -7.93
CA TYR A 199 7.11 -3.43 -9.32
C TYR A 199 7.65 -2.40 -10.31
N TYR A 200 7.44 -1.10 -10.06
CA TYR A 200 7.97 -0.06 -10.93
C TYR A 200 9.50 0.09 -10.83
N GLU A 201 10.08 -0.14 -9.67
CA GLU A 201 11.55 -0.15 -9.49
C GLU A 201 12.20 -1.18 -10.43
N GLU A 202 11.64 -2.39 -10.50
CA GLU A 202 12.12 -3.43 -11.40
C GLU A 202 11.84 -3.09 -12.87
N GLN A 203 10.63 -2.65 -13.19
CA GLN A 203 10.21 -2.38 -14.57
C GLN A 203 10.95 -1.21 -15.23
N TYR A 204 11.40 -0.23 -14.45
CA TYR A 204 12.15 0.94 -14.91
C TYR A 204 13.63 0.90 -14.51
N GLU A 205 14.09 -0.19 -13.88
CA GLU A 205 15.48 -0.42 -13.46
C GLU A 205 16.08 0.72 -12.62
N THR A 206 15.25 1.36 -11.78
CA THR A 206 15.67 2.54 -10.99
C THR A 206 15.21 2.47 -9.54
N CYS A 207 16.19 2.32 -8.64
CA CYS A 207 15.97 2.34 -7.20
C CYS A 207 15.90 3.76 -6.61
N ALA A 208 16.10 4.80 -7.43
CA ALA A 208 16.19 6.18 -6.96
C ALA A 208 14.85 6.68 -6.39
N LEU A 209 13.74 6.22 -6.95
CA LEU A 209 12.40 6.64 -6.54
C LEU A 209 12.03 6.13 -5.15
N GLY A 210 12.69 5.08 -4.66
CA GLY A 210 12.41 4.48 -3.35
C GLY A 210 12.68 5.40 -2.19
N GLY A 211 13.65 6.32 -2.33
CA GLY A 211 13.88 7.37 -1.32
C GLY A 211 12.62 8.22 -1.12
N PHE A 212 11.90 8.54 -2.18
CA PHE A 212 10.69 9.35 -2.11
C PHE A 212 9.48 8.53 -1.69
N VAL A 213 9.25 7.37 -2.30
CA VAL A 213 8.06 6.55 -1.99
C VAL A 213 8.11 5.99 -0.57
N MET A 214 9.28 5.63 -0.05
CA MET A 214 9.38 5.14 1.31
C MET A 214 9.15 6.24 2.37
N LEU A 215 9.20 7.54 2.01
CA LEU A 215 8.82 8.61 2.95
C LEU A 215 7.33 8.58 3.27
N VAL A 216 6.45 8.42 2.28
CA VAL A 216 5.01 8.33 2.55
C VAL A 216 4.65 7.02 3.25
N VAL A 217 5.36 5.92 2.96
CA VAL A 217 5.21 4.67 3.70
C VAL A 217 5.67 4.83 5.15
N SER A 218 6.81 5.49 5.39
CA SER A 218 7.33 5.75 6.75
C SER A 218 6.43 6.70 7.54
N ALA A 219 5.84 7.69 6.88
CA ALA A 219 4.83 8.57 7.46
C ALA A 219 3.62 7.77 7.94
N ALA A 220 3.11 6.87 7.09
CA ALA A 220 2.01 5.97 7.45
C ALA A 220 2.38 5.00 8.59
N VAL A 221 3.60 4.46 8.61
CA VAL A 221 4.11 3.66 9.73
C VAL A 221 4.21 4.49 11.01
N GLY A 222 4.67 5.74 10.94
CA GLY A 222 4.70 6.65 12.09
C GLY A 222 3.30 6.85 12.67
N PHE A 223 2.31 7.13 11.81
CA PHE A 223 0.90 7.19 12.22
C PHE A 223 0.44 5.87 12.88
N LEU A 224 0.75 4.73 12.27
CA LEU A 224 0.40 3.39 12.78
C LEU A 224 0.95 3.14 14.18
N LEU A 225 2.22 3.47 14.43
CA LEU A 225 2.86 3.29 15.74
C LEU A 225 2.26 4.21 16.81
N TRP A 226 2.00 5.48 16.47
CA TRP A 226 1.29 6.39 17.36
C TRP A 226 -0.11 5.89 17.70
N TYR A 227 -0.86 5.45 16.70
CA TYR A 227 -2.21 4.93 16.86
C TYR A 227 -2.22 3.67 17.73
N THR A 228 -1.21 2.81 17.58
CA THR A 228 -1.02 1.62 18.40
C THR A 228 -0.77 1.95 19.88
N VAL A 229 0.12 2.91 20.15
CA VAL A 229 0.56 3.23 21.53
C VAL A 229 -0.46 4.10 22.27
N VAL A 230 -1.07 5.07 21.58
CA VAL A 230 -1.94 6.07 22.23
C VAL A 230 -3.40 5.62 22.27
N ARG A 231 -3.84 4.80 21.30
CA ARG A 231 -5.23 4.35 21.20
C ARG A 231 -5.41 2.84 21.40
N GLU A 232 -4.35 2.13 21.77
CA GLU A 232 -4.35 0.66 21.96
C GLU A 232 -4.94 -0.11 20.76
N ALA A 233 -4.85 0.48 19.55
CA ALA A 233 -5.56 0.01 18.36
C ALA A 233 -5.03 -1.30 17.75
N HIS A 234 -4.04 -1.93 18.39
CA HIS A 234 -3.54 -3.24 18.01
C HIS A 234 -4.48 -4.37 18.45
N GLU A 235 -5.35 -4.11 19.42
CA GLU A 235 -6.35 -5.08 19.87
C GLU A 235 -7.33 -5.44 18.74
N ILE A 236 -7.75 -6.71 18.69
CA ILE A 236 -8.75 -7.17 17.73
C ILE A 236 -10.13 -6.94 18.35
N GLN A 237 -10.89 -6.02 17.78
CA GLN A 237 -12.24 -5.66 18.24
C GLN A 237 -13.32 -6.30 17.36
N PRO A 238 -14.54 -6.55 17.89
CA PRO A 238 -15.67 -7.04 17.10
C PRO A 238 -16.04 -6.07 15.96
N LEU A 239 -16.50 -6.62 14.83
CA LEU A 239 -16.97 -5.81 13.70
C LEU A 239 -18.21 -4.97 14.06
N VAL A 240 -18.15 -3.68 13.75
CA VAL A 240 -19.32 -2.79 13.77
C VAL A 240 -20.40 -3.32 12.83
N PRO A 241 -21.71 -3.29 13.18
CA PRO A 241 -22.76 -3.91 12.38
C PRO A 241 -22.78 -3.52 10.89
N ALA A 242 -22.47 -2.26 10.56
CA ALA A 242 -22.41 -1.78 9.17
C ALA A 242 -21.31 -2.45 8.32
N LEU A 243 -20.26 -2.99 8.95
CA LEU A 243 -19.13 -3.67 8.28
C LEU A 243 -19.37 -5.17 8.08
N LYS A 244 -20.47 -5.72 8.59
CA LYS A 244 -20.84 -7.14 8.41
C LYS A 244 -21.45 -7.38 7.04
N SER A 245 -20.69 -7.08 5.98
CA SER A 245 -21.14 -7.24 4.58
C SER A 245 -20.04 -7.83 3.69
N TRP A 246 -20.47 -8.57 2.68
CA TRP A 246 -19.60 -9.11 1.63
C TRP A 246 -18.90 -8.02 0.82
N TRP A 247 -19.56 -6.88 0.61
CA TRP A 247 -18.99 -5.79 -0.19
C TRP A 247 -17.76 -5.16 0.46
N MET A 248 -17.72 -5.07 1.79
CA MET A 248 -16.55 -4.53 2.51
C MET A 248 -15.28 -5.31 2.15
N LYS A 249 -15.36 -6.65 2.04
CA LYS A 249 -14.22 -7.51 1.71
C LYS A 249 -13.60 -7.21 0.34
N LEU A 250 -14.36 -6.63 -0.58
CA LEU A 250 -13.91 -6.31 -1.95
C LEU A 250 -13.67 -4.80 -2.14
N HIS A 251 -14.58 -3.98 -1.64
CA HIS A 251 -14.54 -2.52 -1.74
C HIS A 251 -13.28 -1.95 -1.07
N VAL A 252 -12.99 -2.34 0.17
CA VAL A 252 -11.89 -1.74 0.94
C VAL A 252 -10.53 -2.05 0.29
N PRO A 253 -10.19 -3.31 -0.06
CA PRO A 253 -8.94 -3.57 -0.79
C PRO A 253 -8.82 -2.83 -2.12
N ALA A 254 -9.91 -2.75 -2.92
CA ALA A 254 -9.91 -2.02 -4.19
C ALA A 254 -9.61 -0.52 -3.98
N ASN A 255 -10.17 0.07 -2.91
CA ASN A 255 -9.93 1.46 -2.56
C ASN A 255 -8.45 1.73 -2.23
N PHE A 256 -7.80 0.81 -1.50
CA PHE A 256 -6.40 0.96 -1.09
C PHE A 256 -5.39 0.68 -2.20
N ILE A 257 -5.75 -0.10 -3.23
CA ILE A 257 -4.98 -0.13 -4.49
C ILE A 257 -4.96 1.28 -5.11
N GLY A 258 -6.12 1.96 -5.11
CA GLY A 258 -6.26 3.37 -5.47
C GLY A 258 -5.32 4.27 -4.66
N TYR A 259 -5.54 4.34 -3.34
CA TYR A 259 -4.78 5.23 -2.45
C TYR A 259 -3.27 4.98 -2.49
N GLY A 260 -2.82 3.73 -2.51
CA GLY A 260 -1.39 3.42 -2.52
C GLY A 260 -0.70 3.87 -3.81
N THR A 261 -1.35 3.66 -4.97
CA THR A 261 -0.78 4.08 -6.26
C THR A 261 -0.88 5.59 -6.50
N PHE A 262 -1.91 6.25 -5.96
CA PHE A 262 -2.01 7.70 -5.91
C PHE A 262 -0.90 8.33 -5.06
N ALA A 263 -0.64 7.78 -3.86
CA ALA A 263 0.45 8.21 -3.01
C ALA A 263 1.83 8.02 -3.66
N LEU A 264 2.04 6.88 -4.32
CA LEU A 264 3.24 6.63 -5.12
C LEU A 264 3.41 7.69 -6.20
N SER A 265 2.36 7.97 -6.98
CA SER A 265 2.40 9.00 -8.04
C SER A 265 2.76 10.38 -7.48
N ALA A 266 2.18 10.77 -6.36
CA ALA A 266 2.50 12.04 -5.71
C ALA A 266 3.96 12.11 -5.25
N MET A 267 4.53 11.01 -4.74
CA MET A 267 5.96 10.98 -4.38
C MET A 267 6.88 11.08 -5.60
N VAL A 268 6.49 10.46 -6.73
CA VAL A 268 7.21 10.63 -8.01
C VAL A 268 7.07 12.05 -8.54
N ALA A 269 5.90 12.67 -8.37
CA ALA A 269 5.67 14.08 -8.70
C ALA A 269 6.54 15.02 -7.85
N PHE A 270 6.70 14.71 -6.56
CA PHE A 270 7.63 15.44 -5.71
C PHE A 270 9.07 15.33 -6.23
N ALA A 271 9.53 14.13 -6.56
CA ALA A 271 10.84 13.90 -7.17
C ALA A 271 11.01 14.67 -8.49
N TYR A 272 9.98 14.69 -9.35
CA TYR A 272 9.94 15.46 -10.59
C TYR A 272 10.21 16.94 -10.34
N LEU A 273 9.50 17.55 -9.38
CA LEU A 273 9.64 18.98 -9.09
C LEU A 273 10.99 19.31 -8.44
N ILE A 274 11.53 18.42 -7.59
CA ILE A 274 12.90 18.55 -7.06
C ILE A 274 13.92 18.54 -8.20
N LYS A 275 13.78 17.61 -9.16
CA LYS A 275 14.66 17.54 -10.34
C LYS A 275 14.56 18.80 -11.20
N GLN A 276 13.35 19.30 -11.42
CA GLN A 276 13.13 20.53 -12.19
C GLN A 276 13.79 21.75 -11.54
N GLN A 277 13.76 21.83 -10.20
CA GLN A 277 14.30 22.96 -9.46
C GLN A 277 15.78 22.81 -9.07
N ALA A 278 16.50 21.83 -9.63
CA ALA A 278 17.89 21.54 -9.29
C ALA A 278 18.81 22.75 -9.39
N SER A 279 18.69 23.55 -10.46
CA SER A 279 19.52 24.73 -10.71
C SER A 279 18.96 26.02 -10.09
N GLU A 280 17.73 26.02 -9.58
CA GLU A 280 17.08 27.21 -9.05
C GLU A 280 17.71 27.65 -7.73
N THR A 281 17.98 28.95 -7.58
CA THR A 281 18.64 29.53 -6.40
C THR A 281 17.70 30.42 -5.58
N ARG A 282 16.56 30.83 -6.14
CA ARG A 282 15.59 31.72 -5.49
C ARG A 282 14.72 30.95 -4.50
N TRP A 283 14.83 31.27 -3.21
CA TRP A 283 14.12 30.58 -2.13
C TRP A 283 12.59 30.62 -2.25
N TRP A 284 12.01 31.73 -2.75
CA TRP A 284 10.55 31.87 -2.89
C TRP A 284 9.95 30.95 -3.95
N LYS A 285 10.75 30.42 -4.90
CA LYS A 285 10.29 29.39 -5.84
C LYS A 285 10.37 27.97 -5.27
N LEU A 286 11.21 27.78 -4.25
CA LEU A 286 11.32 26.53 -3.48
C LEU A 286 10.28 26.49 -2.35
N ALA A 287 9.86 27.66 -1.84
CA ALA A 287 8.93 27.78 -0.72
C ALA A 287 7.61 27.02 -0.92
N PRO A 288 6.96 27.03 -2.11
CA PRO A 288 5.77 26.21 -2.35
C PRO A 288 6.01 24.70 -2.19
N LEU A 289 7.17 24.19 -2.61
CA LEU A 289 7.52 22.76 -2.44
C LEU A 289 7.79 22.42 -0.99
N TRP A 290 8.48 23.31 -0.27
CA TRP A 290 8.72 23.14 1.15
C TRP A 290 7.41 23.16 1.93
N LEU A 291 6.58 24.20 1.70
CA LEU A 291 5.27 24.33 2.34
C LEU A 291 4.38 23.15 2.02
N LEU A 292 4.34 22.67 0.77
CA LEU A 292 3.51 21.52 0.43
C LEU A 292 4.03 20.24 1.08
N GLY A 293 5.35 19.98 1.06
CA GLY A 293 5.93 18.83 1.76
C GLY A 293 5.67 18.87 3.27
N VAL A 294 5.70 20.06 3.86
CA VAL A 294 5.36 20.32 5.26
C VAL A 294 3.87 20.12 5.51
N VAL A 295 2.98 20.62 4.64
CA VAL A 295 1.52 20.49 4.76
C VAL A 295 1.07 19.04 4.66
N LEU A 296 1.66 18.25 3.75
CA LEU A 296 1.43 16.81 3.66
C LEU A 296 1.80 16.06 4.95
N CYS A 297 2.67 16.65 5.78
CA CYS A 297 3.06 16.12 7.10
C CYS A 297 2.39 16.86 8.27
N PHE A 298 1.69 17.97 8.00
CA PHE A 298 1.00 18.83 8.97
C PHE A 298 -0.43 18.39 9.23
N GLU A 299 -1.01 17.61 8.31
CA GLU A 299 -2.36 17.07 8.41
C GLU A 299 -2.70 16.52 9.83
N PRO A 300 -1.85 15.71 10.49
CA PRO A 300 -2.12 15.22 11.84
C PRO A 300 -2.27 16.29 12.94
N ILE A 301 -1.65 17.47 12.77
CA ILE A 301 -1.77 18.59 13.73
C ILE A 301 -3.10 19.30 13.57
N VAL A 302 -3.59 19.44 12.34
CA VAL A 302 -4.89 20.08 12.03
C VAL A 302 -6.04 19.21 12.57
N PHE A 303 -5.86 17.89 12.58
CA PHE A 303 -6.85 16.91 13.05
C PHE A 303 -7.07 16.89 14.59
N ARG A 304 -6.51 17.86 15.34
CA ARG A 304 -6.69 18.02 16.79
C ARG A 304 -7.99 18.76 17.14
N GLN A 305 -9.13 18.08 17.14
CA GLN A 305 -10.29 18.53 17.93
C GLN A 305 -10.16 18.01 19.37
N GLY A 306 -9.44 18.75 20.22
CA GLY A 306 -9.29 18.41 21.64
C GLY A 306 -7.94 18.84 22.21
N ALA A 307 -7.89 20.02 22.82
CA ALA A 307 -6.64 20.63 23.27
C ALA A 307 -6.05 20.03 24.57
N ALA A 308 -6.47 18.84 25.03
CA ALA A 308 -6.14 18.36 26.38
C ALA A 308 -5.32 17.07 26.51
N ASP A 309 -5.13 16.25 25.47
CA ASP A 309 -4.56 14.90 25.66
C ASP A 309 -3.10 14.70 25.21
N ASN A 310 -2.44 13.75 25.89
CA ASN A 310 -1.03 13.33 25.95
C ASN A 310 -0.24 13.12 24.63
N GLY A 311 -0.77 13.51 23.46
CA GLY A 311 -0.14 13.33 22.13
C GLY A 311 0.51 14.57 21.52
N GLY A 312 0.41 15.75 22.14
CA GLY A 312 0.87 17.02 21.54
C GLY A 312 2.37 17.04 21.20
N GLY A 313 3.22 16.47 22.06
CA GLY A 313 4.67 16.38 21.82
C GLY A 313 5.01 15.51 20.60
N TYR A 314 4.33 14.39 20.42
CA TYR A 314 4.56 13.47 19.31
C TYR A 314 4.35 14.17 17.96
N TRP A 315 3.23 14.87 17.80
CA TRP A 315 2.91 15.53 16.53
C TRP A 315 3.80 16.74 16.24
N MET A 316 4.23 17.48 17.26
CA MET A 316 5.24 18.54 17.08
C MET A 316 6.58 17.97 16.61
N VAL A 317 7.02 16.85 17.18
CA VAL A 317 8.23 16.15 16.73
C VAL A 317 8.05 15.62 15.32
N TYR A 318 6.92 14.97 15.02
CA TYR A 318 6.60 14.45 13.69
C TYR A 318 6.66 15.54 12.62
N PHE A 319 6.03 16.69 12.88
CA PHE A 319 6.08 17.86 12.02
C PHE A 319 7.50 18.42 11.87
N GLY A 320 8.22 18.59 12.98
CA GLY A 320 9.58 19.10 12.97
C GLY A 320 10.53 18.22 12.15
N VAL A 321 10.47 16.90 12.37
CA VAL A 321 11.26 15.92 11.60
C VAL A 321 10.89 15.96 10.13
N SER A 322 9.60 16.01 9.80
CA SER A 322 9.14 16.07 8.41
C SER A 322 9.61 17.35 7.71
N ALA A 323 9.50 18.51 8.37
CA ALA A 323 9.97 19.78 7.85
C ALA A 323 11.50 19.79 7.63
N LEU A 324 12.26 19.15 8.52
CA LEU A 324 13.71 18.98 8.38
C LEU A 324 14.06 18.04 7.22
N ILE A 325 13.31 16.95 7.02
CA ILE A 325 13.51 16.04 5.88
C ILE A 325 13.28 16.80 4.57
N VAL A 326 12.15 17.50 4.43
CA VAL A 326 11.83 18.26 3.21
C VAL A 326 12.86 19.36 2.97
N ALA A 327 13.29 20.08 4.02
CA ALA A 327 14.36 21.06 3.92
C ALA A 327 15.68 20.41 3.46
N GLY A 328 16.06 19.26 4.03
CA GLY A 328 17.25 18.50 3.63
C GLY A 328 17.21 18.05 2.17
N ILE A 329 16.06 17.60 1.68
CA ILE A 329 15.83 17.24 0.26
C ILE A 329 16.05 18.47 -0.63
N LEU A 330 15.47 19.62 -0.26
CA LEU A 330 15.63 20.86 -1.02
C LEU A 330 17.08 21.36 -1.02
N LEU A 331 17.80 21.24 0.09
CA LEU A 331 19.22 21.57 0.18
C LEU A 331 20.07 20.64 -0.70
N ALA A 332 19.77 19.34 -0.72
CA ALA A 332 20.48 18.34 -1.51
C ALA A 332 19.96 18.19 -2.96
N ARG A 333 19.01 19.03 -3.41
CA ARG A 333 18.28 18.88 -4.68
C ARG A 333 19.16 18.66 -5.91
N ARG A 334 20.30 19.36 -6.03
CA ARG A 334 21.22 19.22 -7.16
C ARG A 334 21.73 17.79 -7.30
N ARG A 335 22.18 17.24 -6.18
CA ARG A 335 22.73 15.89 -6.10
C ARG A 335 21.66 14.82 -6.30
N ILE A 336 20.46 15.07 -5.79
CA ILE A 336 19.32 14.16 -5.97
C ILE A 336 18.90 14.15 -7.45
N ALA A 337 18.84 15.31 -8.09
CA ALA A 337 18.45 15.47 -9.50
C ALA A 337 19.37 14.71 -10.47
N GLU A 338 20.67 14.60 -10.16
CA GLU A 338 21.65 13.83 -10.92
C GLU A 338 21.38 12.31 -10.91
N ARG A 339 20.68 11.81 -9.88
CA ARG A 339 20.37 10.36 -9.72
C ARG A 339 18.97 9.98 -10.13
N LEU A 340 18.06 10.96 -10.14
CA LEU A 340 16.69 10.73 -10.56
C LEU A 340 16.66 10.38 -12.05
N PRO A 341 15.76 9.45 -12.46
CA PRO A 341 15.60 9.07 -13.86
C PRO A 341 15.09 10.25 -14.70
N SER A 342 15.05 10.10 -16.02
CA SER A 342 14.61 11.16 -16.93
C SER A 342 13.17 11.62 -16.64
N PHE A 343 12.82 12.83 -17.07
CA PHE A 343 11.47 13.37 -16.85
C PHE A 343 10.39 12.51 -17.52
N GLU A 344 10.72 11.84 -18.62
CA GLU A 344 9.84 10.91 -19.33
C GLU A 344 9.52 9.68 -18.47
N ILE A 345 10.51 9.11 -17.79
CA ILE A 345 10.29 7.99 -16.87
C ILE A 345 9.44 8.44 -15.69
N LEU A 346 9.72 9.62 -15.12
CA LEU A 346 8.92 10.16 -14.01
C LEU A 346 7.45 10.38 -14.42
N ASP A 347 7.19 10.97 -15.61
CA ASP A 347 5.84 11.13 -16.13
C ASP A 347 5.15 9.79 -16.39
N ASP A 348 5.86 8.82 -16.97
CA ASP A 348 5.29 7.52 -17.29
C ASP A 348 4.94 6.71 -16.02
N VAL A 349 5.80 6.74 -14.99
CA VAL A 349 5.50 6.12 -13.69
C VAL A 349 4.29 6.78 -13.03
N MET A 350 4.22 8.12 -13.00
CA MET A 350 3.04 8.85 -12.47
C MET A 350 1.77 8.43 -13.20
N TYR A 351 1.81 8.40 -14.55
CA TYR A 351 0.66 8.04 -15.36
C TYR A 351 0.19 6.61 -15.11
N LYS A 352 1.09 5.62 -15.17
CA LYS A 352 0.71 4.22 -14.94
C LYS A 352 0.17 4.01 -13.53
N SER A 353 0.76 4.68 -12.54
CA SER A 353 0.28 4.62 -11.16
C SER A 353 -1.11 5.22 -11.01
N ILE A 354 -1.36 6.42 -11.55
CA ILE A 354 -2.69 7.04 -11.51
C ILE A 354 -3.71 6.24 -12.33
N ALA A 355 -3.33 5.66 -13.47
CA ALA A 355 -4.23 4.87 -14.28
C ALA A 355 -4.69 3.59 -13.55
N VAL A 356 -3.76 2.86 -12.92
CA VAL A 356 -4.09 1.71 -12.07
C VAL A 356 -4.96 2.15 -10.90
N GLY A 357 -4.56 3.20 -10.20
CA GLY A 357 -5.30 3.71 -9.06
C GLY A 357 -6.72 4.13 -9.41
N PHE A 358 -6.89 4.85 -10.52
CA PHE A 358 -8.19 5.30 -11.01
C PHE A 358 -9.09 4.12 -11.40
N ALA A 359 -8.55 3.09 -12.05
CA ALA A 359 -9.32 1.89 -12.42
C ALA A 359 -9.85 1.17 -11.18
N PHE A 360 -8.99 0.90 -10.19
CA PHE A 360 -9.39 0.22 -8.96
C PHE A 360 -10.27 1.09 -8.05
N PHE A 361 -10.00 2.39 -7.99
CA PHE A 361 -10.83 3.34 -7.26
C PHE A 361 -12.22 3.45 -7.89
N THR A 362 -12.34 3.40 -9.22
CA THR A 362 -13.64 3.32 -9.92
C THR A 362 -14.41 2.06 -9.54
N ILE A 363 -13.73 0.90 -9.53
CA ILE A 363 -14.32 -0.36 -9.06
C ILE A 363 -14.78 -0.20 -7.60
N ALA A 364 -13.95 0.37 -6.74
CA ALA A 364 -14.29 0.63 -5.35
C ALA A 364 -15.54 1.53 -5.23
N THR A 365 -15.61 2.66 -5.95
CA THR A 365 -16.78 3.55 -5.93
C THR A 365 -18.06 2.82 -6.32
N VAL A 366 -18.01 1.99 -7.37
CA VAL A 366 -19.17 1.19 -7.80
C VAL A 366 -19.56 0.15 -6.74
N LEU A 367 -18.59 -0.60 -6.19
CA LEU A 367 -18.85 -1.56 -5.12
C LEU A 367 -19.38 -0.90 -3.85
N GLY A 368 -18.94 0.32 -3.55
CA GLY A 368 -19.42 1.13 -2.43
C GLY A 368 -20.88 1.53 -2.61
N ALA A 369 -21.27 1.94 -3.82
CA ALA A 369 -22.67 2.26 -4.13
C ALA A 369 -23.59 1.03 -4.03
N LEU A 370 -23.12 -0.16 -4.45
CA LEU A 370 -23.87 -1.41 -4.28
C LEU A 370 -24.07 -1.76 -2.80
N TRP A 371 -23.03 -1.60 -1.99
CA TRP A 371 -23.10 -1.77 -0.53
C TRP A 371 -24.08 -0.78 0.11
N ALA A 372 -24.03 0.50 -0.27
CA ALA A 372 -24.91 1.53 0.25
C ALA A 372 -26.39 1.20 -0.03
N ALA A 373 -26.68 0.66 -1.22
CA ALA A 373 -28.04 0.23 -1.56
C ALA A 373 -28.55 -0.89 -0.65
N GLU A 374 -27.69 -1.85 -0.28
CA GLU A 374 -28.04 -2.93 0.64
C GLU A 374 -28.16 -2.44 2.09
N ALA A 375 -27.27 -1.54 2.52
CA ALA A 375 -27.23 -1.06 3.90
C ALA A 375 -28.30 0.00 4.21
N TRP A 376 -28.56 0.91 3.28
CA TRP A 376 -29.37 2.12 3.51
C TRP A 376 -30.54 2.28 2.54
N GLY A 377 -30.74 1.34 1.62
CA GLY A 377 -31.87 1.36 0.67
C GLY A 377 -31.70 2.28 -0.54
N GLY A 378 -30.53 2.89 -0.75
CA GLY A 378 -30.22 3.73 -1.90
C GLY A 378 -28.74 3.68 -2.30
N TYR A 379 -28.44 3.80 -3.60
CA TYR A 379 -27.06 3.70 -4.12
C TYR A 379 -26.15 4.88 -3.77
N TRP A 380 -26.74 6.03 -3.42
CA TRP A 380 -26.03 7.25 -3.09
C TRP A 380 -26.91 8.14 -2.22
N SER A 381 -26.32 8.68 -1.16
CA SER A 381 -26.96 9.51 -0.13
C SER A 381 -26.33 10.91 -0.02
N TRP A 382 -25.29 11.21 -0.82
CA TRP A 382 -24.50 12.46 -0.72
C TRP A 382 -23.89 12.66 0.67
N ASP A 383 -23.63 11.57 1.39
CA ASP A 383 -22.91 11.68 2.65
C ASP A 383 -21.48 12.23 2.41
N PRO A 384 -20.83 12.79 3.44
CA PRO A 384 -19.48 13.30 3.29
C PRO A 384 -18.49 12.30 2.68
N LYS A 385 -18.55 11.01 3.02
CA LYS A 385 -17.60 10.03 2.45
C LYS A 385 -17.86 9.75 0.98
N GLU A 386 -19.10 9.52 0.60
CA GLU A 386 -19.50 9.39 -0.81
C GLU A 386 -19.08 10.64 -1.60
N THR A 387 -19.40 11.83 -1.10
CA THR A 387 -19.06 13.09 -1.76
C THR A 387 -17.55 13.24 -1.96
N TRP A 388 -16.75 12.95 -0.94
CA TRP A 388 -15.29 13.04 -1.05
C TRP A 388 -14.68 11.93 -1.90
N ALA A 389 -15.28 10.74 -1.93
CA ALA A 389 -14.90 9.71 -2.90
C ALA A 389 -15.12 10.21 -4.34
N LEU A 390 -16.23 10.87 -4.62
CA LEU A 390 -16.48 11.50 -5.93
C LEU A 390 -15.46 12.61 -6.24
N ILE A 391 -15.10 13.44 -5.25
CA ILE A 391 -14.07 14.49 -5.43
C ILE A 391 -12.72 13.87 -5.79
N VAL A 392 -12.30 12.81 -5.08
CA VAL A 392 -11.07 12.06 -5.41
C VAL A 392 -11.14 11.51 -6.82
N TRP A 393 -12.26 10.88 -7.19
CA TRP A 393 -12.48 10.32 -8.52
C TRP A 393 -12.35 11.40 -9.61
N LEU A 394 -13.05 12.54 -9.45
CA LEU A 394 -13.00 13.66 -10.39
C LEU A 394 -11.61 14.29 -10.47
N ASN A 395 -10.88 14.38 -9.36
CA ASN A 395 -9.52 14.90 -9.34
C ASN A 395 -8.57 14.08 -10.20
N TYR A 396 -8.59 12.74 -10.08
CA TYR A 396 -7.72 11.88 -10.88
C TYR A 396 -8.22 11.67 -12.31
N ALA A 397 -9.54 11.74 -12.55
CA ALA A 397 -10.10 11.84 -13.89
C ALA A 397 -9.59 13.11 -14.61
N ALA A 398 -9.62 14.25 -13.92
CA ALA A 398 -9.09 15.51 -14.43
C ALA A 398 -7.58 15.39 -14.72
N TRP A 399 -6.80 14.78 -13.82
CA TRP A 399 -5.38 14.54 -14.05
C TRP A 399 -5.11 13.71 -15.31
N LEU A 400 -5.84 12.60 -15.50
CA LEU A 400 -5.71 11.75 -16.69
C LEU A 400 -6.10 12.49 -17.97
N HIS A 401 -7.14 13.33 -17.90
CA HIS A 401 -7.56 14.17 -19.01
C HIS A 401 -6.53 15.26 -19.34
N MET A 402 -5.99 15.94 -18.32
CA MET A 402 -4.93 16.95 -18.47
C MET A 402 -3.70 16.39 -19.17
N ARG A 403 -3.33 15.12 -18.91
CA ARG A 403 -2.20 14.48 -19.59
C ARG A 403 -2.40 14.36 -21.10
N LEU A 404 -3.64 14.36 -21.61
CA LEU A 404 -3.92 14.33 -23.05
C LEU A 404 -3.89 15.73 -23.69
N MET A 405 -3.90 16.79 -22.88
CA MET A 405 -3.94 18.18 -23.33
C MET A 405 -2.52 18.74 -23.54
N LYS A 406 -2.32 19.46 -24.65
CA LYS A 406 -1.06 20.16 -24.93
C LYS A 406 -0.84 21.26 -23.89
N GLY A 407 0.35 21.32 -23.30
CA GLY A 407 0.75 22.34 -22.33
C GLY A 407 0.47 22.02 -20.85
N LEU A 408 -0.32 20.99 -20.56
CA LEU A 408 -0.61 20.57 -19.17
C LEU A 408 0.23 19.37 -18.70
N ARG A 409 1.06 18.80 -19.59
CA ARG A 409 2.03 17.73 -19.26
C ARG A 409 3.24 18.26 -18.50
N GLY A 410 3.84 17.40 -17.68
CA GLY A 410 5.06 17.69 -16.93
C GLY A 410 4.80 18.45 -15.63
N THR A 411 5.13 19.75 -15.60
CA THR A 411 5.10 20.53 -14.34
C THR A 411 3.71 20.64 -13.73
N MET A 412 2.69 20.92 -14.55
CA MET A 412 1.32 21.11 -14.06
C MET A 412 0.74 19.78 -13.56
N SER A 413 0.97 18.68 -14.29
CA SER A 413 0.56 17.35 -13.83
C SER A 413 1.30 16.93 -12.56
N ALA A 414 2.56 17.29 -12.37
CA ALA A 414 3.28 17.01 -11.13
C ALA A 414 2.67 17.76 -9.92
N TRP A 415 2.41 19.06 -10.04
CA TRP A 415 1.70 19.80 -8.98
C TRP A 415 0.30 19.27 -8.71
N TRP A 416 -0.43 18.89 -9.76
CA TRP A 416 -1.77 18.33 -9.62
C TRP A 416 -1.78 16.96 -8.93
N ALA A 417 -0.76 16.12 -9.14
CA ALA A 417 -0.61 14.86 -8.42
C ALA A 417 -0.37 15.08 -6.92
N LEU A 418 0.37 16.12 -6.54
CA LEU A 418 0.58 16.49 -5.14
C LEU A 418 -0.69 17.04 -4.47
N VAL A 419 -1.46 17.87 -5.19
CA VAL A 419 -2.81 18.28 -4.76
C VAL A 419 -3.71 17.06 -4.62
N GLY A 420 -3.62 16.12 -5.56
CA GLY A 420 -4.36 14.86 -5.51
C GLY A 420 -4.09 14.05 -4.25
N LEU A 421 -2.83 14.00 -3.79
CA LEU A 421 -2.52 13.37 -2.51
C LEU A 421 -3.23 14.07 -1.35
N ALA A 422 -3.17 15.40 -1.25
CA ALA A 422 -3.88 16.14 -0.19
C ALA A 422 -5.40 15.91 -0.23
N VAL A 423 -6.01 15.90 -1.42
CA VAL A 423 -7.43 15.58 -1.62
C VAL A 423 -7.73 14.15 -1.15
N THR A 424 -6.86 13.20 -1.48
CA THR A 424 -7.01 11.78 -1.12
C THR A 424 -6.88 11.58 0.39
N THR A 425 -5.90 12.21 1.02
CA THR A 425 -5.68 12.09 2.47
C THR A 425 -6.81 12.75 3.24
N PHE A 426 -7.32 13.91 2.78
CA PHE A 426 -8.52 14.50 3.38
C PHE A 426 -9.75 13.59 3.24
N ALA A 427 -9.98 13.01 2.06
CA ALA A 427 -11.10 12.08 1.86
C ALA A 427 -11.02 10.88 2.80
N PHE A 428 -9.82 10.37 3.06
CA PHE A 428 -9.60 9.18 3.89
C PHE A 428 -9.60 9.48 5.40
N LEU A 429 -8.84 10.48 5.86
CA LEU A 429 -8.70 10.84 7.27
C LEU A 429 -9.61 12.00 7.67
N GLY A 430 -9.58 13.09 6.90
CA GLY A 430 -10.29 14.33 7.22
C GLY A 430 -11.80 14.17 7.33
N VAL A 431 -12.43 13.40 6.43
CA VAL A 431 -13.88 13.17 6.47
C VAL A 431 -14.30 12.42 7.72
N ASN A 432 -13.55 11.41 8.13
CA ASN A 432 -13.83 10.64 9.35
C ASN A 432 -13.76 11.49 10.63
N MET A 433 -12.95 12.56 10.61
CA MET A 433 -12.63 13.35 11.80
C MET A 433 -13.38 14.68 11.88
N PHE A 434 -13.70 15.30 10.74
CA PHE A 434 -14.29 16.65 10.71
C PHE A 434 -15.73 16.71 10.26
N LEU A 435 -16.23 15.65 9.61
CA LEU A 435 -17.55 15.64 9.02
C LEU A 435 -18.36 14.52 9.64
N SER A 436 -19.51 14.85 10.22
CA SER A 436 -20.46 13.86 10.71
C SER A 436 -21.20 13.24 9.52
N GLY A 437 -21.36 11.91 9.53
CA GLY A 437 -22.06 11.18 8.47
C GLY A 437 -22.39 9.75 8.87
N LEU A 438 -23.21 9.08 8.06
CA LEU A 438 -23.68 7.70 8.25
C LEU A 438 -22.54 6.66 8.32
N HIS A 439 -21.34 7.05 7.91
CA HIS A 439 -20.13 6.23 7.93
C HIS A 439 -19.15 6.56 9.09
N SER A 440 -19.51 7.39 10.07
CA SER A 440 -18.56 7.74 11.14
C SER A 440 -18.14 6.49 11.93
N TYR A 441 -16.92 6.00 11.68
CA TYR A 441 -16.36 4.84 12.37
C TYR A 441 -15.76 5.28 13.69
N GLY A 442 -16.63 5.58 14.66
CA GLY A 442 -16.23 5.94 16.01
C GLY A 442 -15.62 7.34 16.10
N THR A 443 -15.89 8.00 17.22
CA THR A 443 -15.11 9.16 17.66
C THR A 443 -13.67 8.70 17.88
N LEU A 444 -12.73 9.21 17.08
CA LEU A 444 -11.31 8.90 17.20
C LEU A 444 -10.71 9.36 18.52
#